data_AF-A0A0G1FAJ4-F1
#
_entry.id   AF-A0A0G1FAJ4-F1
#
_cell.length_a   1.000
_cell.length_b   1.000
_cell.length_c   1.000
_cell.angle_alpha   90.00
_cell.angle_beta   90.00
_cell.angle_gamma   90.00
#
_symmetry.space_group_name_H-M   'P 1'
#
loop_
_entity.id
_entity.type
_entity.pdbx_description
1 polymer ?
#
loop_
_entity_poly.entity_id
_entity_poly.type
_entity_poly.pdbx_seq_one_letter_code
_entity_poly.pdbx_strand_id
1 'polypeptide(L)'
;MQNTGSALMGIGIATGENRAADAAKAAVDSPLLELGIDGAKGILFTITGGPDLTMYEVNEAARIITASADPNAKIIFGAVIDEDMKDELKVTVIATGFAQTALPKKVQTTPASYAPPSFLRQERVPTPPEVKSERNEDSSGFQERSLRQPPKTKPVQPRVSADLGTQADDDYEIPAFIRRKLGKK
;
A
#
# COMPACT_ATOMS: atom_id res chain seq x y z
N MET A 1 12.19 -6.98 4.85
CA MET A 1 11.10 -6.23 4.18
C MET A 1 11.67 -5.53 2.94
N GLN A 2 12.09 -6.28 1.92
CA GLN A 2 12.71 -5.69 0.72
C GLN A 2 11.64 -5.42 -0.35
N ASN A 3 11.76 -4.30 -1.07
CA ASN A 3 10.89 -3.92 -2.19
C ASN A 3 9.40 -3.72 -1.84
N THR A 4 9.04 -3.43 -0.59
CA THR A 4 7.64 -3.25 -0.18
C THR A 4 7.07 -1.84 -0.42
N GLY A 5 7.85 -0.94 -1.03
CA GLY A 5 7.42 0.43 -1.31
C GLY A 5 7.41 1.32 -0.07
N SER A 6 6.39 2.19 0.04
CA SER A 6 6.26 3.16 1.14
C SER A 6 6.13 2.46 2.49
N ALA A 7 6.75 3.07 3.49
CA ALA A 7 6.70 2.64 4.89
C ALA A 7 6.23 3.79 5.77
N LEU A 8 5.45 3.45 6.79
CA LEU A 8 5.03 4.37 7.86
C LEU A 8 5.46 3.79 9.19
N MET A 9 5.79 4.66 10.15
CA MET A 9 6.29 4.27 11.46
C MET A 9 5.46 4.95 12.54
N GLY A 10 5.02 4.17 13.52
CA GLY A 10 4.32 4.65 14.70
C GLY A 10 5.07 4.26 15.97
N ILE A 11 5.08 5.14 16.97
CA ILE A 11 5.70 4.90 18.27
C ILE A 11 4.70 5.25 19.35
N GLY A 12 4.52 4.34 20.30
CA GLY A 12 3.70 4.53 21.48
C GLY A 12 4.48 4.17 22.73
N ILE A 13 4.26 4.94 23.79
CA ILE A 13 4.89 4.75 25.09
C ILE A 13 3.78 4.85 26.13
N ALA A 14 3.77 3.93 27.09
CA ALA A 14 2.87 3.99 28.23
C ALA A 14 3.48 3.34 29.46
N THR A 15 2.83 3.59 30.60
CA THR A 15 3.23 3.13 31.95
C THR A 15 1.99 2.66 32.72
N GLY A 16 2.17 1.80 33.73
CA GLY A 16 1.08 1.30 34.57
C GLY A 16 0.52 -0.05 34.12
N GLU A 17 -0.60 -0.49 34.70
CA GLU A 17 -1.14 -1.85 34.53
C GLU A 17 -1.59 -2.16 33.09
N ASN A 18 -2.14 -1.17 32.38
CA ASN A 18 -2.60 -1.31 30.99
C ASN A 18 -1.59 -0.77 29.96
N ARG A 19 -0.32 -0.58 30.36
CA ARG A 19 0.71 0.03 29.50
C ARG A 19 0.87 -0.65 28.15
N ALA A 20 0.72 -1.96 28.06
CA ALA A 20 0.80 -2.67 26.79
C ALA A 20 -0.29 -2.26 25.80
N ALA A 21 -1.53 -2.18 26.28
CA ALA A 21 -2.67 -1.82 25.46
C ALA A 21 -2.63 -0.34 25.05
N ASP A 22 -2.28 0.54 26.00
CA ASP A 22 -2.22 1.97 25.77
C ASP A 22 -1.04 2.34 24.85
N ALA A 23 0.13 1.73 25.02
CA ALA A 23 1.26 1.93 24.13
C ALA A 23 0.98 1.40 22.72
N ALA A 24 0.30 0.25 22.58
CA ALA A 24 -0.08 -0.28 21.28
C ALA A 24 -1.05 0.66 20.55
N LYS A 25 -2.09 1.16 21.24
CA LYS A 25 -3.02 2.17 20.67
C LYS A 25 -2.29 3.43 20.28
N ALA A 26 -1.45 3.97 21.16
CA ALA A 26 -0.67 5.17 20.86
C ALA A 26 0.28 4.98 19.66
N ALA A 27 0.82 3.77 19.46
CA ALA A 27 1.65 3.46 18.31
C ALA A 27 0.84 3.39 17.01
N VAL A 28 -0.37 2.81 17.04
CA VAL A 28 -1.28 2.69 15.89
C VAL A 28 -1.89 4.03 15.49
N ASP A 29 -2.21 4.87 16.48
CA ASP A 29 -2.82 6.20 16.28
C ASP A 29 -1.76 7.32 16.20
N SER A 30 -0.49 6.95 16.01
CA SER A 30 0.61 7.91 16.01
C SER A 30 0.48 8.92 14.86
N PRO A 31 0.74 10.23 15.08
CA PRO A 31 0.65 11.26 14.03
C PRO A 31 1.58 11.04 12.82
N LEU A 32 2.58 10.16 12.96
CA LEU A 32 3.49 9.76 11.90
C LEU A 32 2.85 8.75 10.91
N LEU A 33 1.65 8.26 11.21
CA LEU A 33 0.84 7.36 10.39
C LEU A 33 -0.31 8.15 9.74
N GLU A 34 -0.03 8.92 8.69
CA GLU A 34 -1.03 9.78 8.03
C GLU A 34 -2.29 9.04 7.53
N LEU A 35 -2.18 7.75 7.24
CA LEU A 35 -3.24 6.88 6.73
C LEU A 35 -3.64 5.76 7.72
N GLY A 36 -3.11 5.77 8.95
CA GLY A 36 -3.18 4.63 9.86
C GLY A 36 -2.36 3.43 9.35
N ILE A 37 -2.46 2.29 10.04
CA ILE A 37 -1.86 1.02 9.59
C ILE A 37 -2.82 0.17 8.75
N ASP A 38 -4.03 0.68 8.51
CA ASP A 38 -5.05 0.05 7.69
C ASP A 38 -4.55 -0.20 6.26
N GLY A 39 -4.73 -1.43 5.78
CA GLY A 39 -4.33 -1.80 4.42
C GLY A 39 -2.82 -2.05 4.22
N ALA A 40 -2.01 -1.99 5.27
CA ALA A 40 -0.61 -2.41 5.21
C ALA A 40 -0.50 -3.92 4.96
N LYS A 41 0.24 -4.34 3.92
CA LYS A 41 0.47 -5.76 3.60
C LYS A 41 1.58 -6.40 4.41
N GLY A 42 2.44 -5.60 5.04
CA GLY A 42 3.49 -6.09 5.91
C GLY A 42 3.66 -5.19 7.13
N ILE A 43 3.61 -5.77 8.32
CA ILE A 43 3.80 -5.07 9.59
C ILE A 43 4.97 -5.72 10.34
N LEU A 44 5.88 -4.89 10.81
CA LEU A 44 6.90 -5.24 11.79
C LEU A 44 6.66 -4.40 13.03
N PHE A 45 6.52 -5.02 14.19
CA PHE A 45 6.49 -4.28 15.44
C PHE A 45 7.43 -4.86 16.47
N THR A 46 7.91 -4.00 17.36
CA THR A 46 8.80 -4.36 18.46
C THR A 46 8.25 -3.75 19.74
N ILE A 47 8.19 -4.59 20.77
CA ILE A 47 7.82 -4.20 22.12
C ILE A 47 9.10 -4.17 22.94
N THR A 48 9.42 -3.02 23.50
CA THR A 48 10.55 -2.85 24.41
C THR A 48 9.99 -2.53 25.78
N GLY A 49 10.42 -3.25 26.79
CA GLY A 49 10.02 -3.01 28.18
C GLY A 49 11.12 -3.42 29.14
N GLY A 50 10.87 -3.15 30.42
CA GLY A 50 11.76 -3.54 31.50
C GLY A 50 11.88 -5.06 31.70
N PRO A 51 12.66 -5.49 32.70
CA PRO A 51 12.78 -6.90 33.09
C PRO A 51 11.47 -7.51 33.62
N ASP A 52 10.47 -6.67 33.87
CA ASP A 52 9.12 -7.01 34.28
C ASP A 52 8.17 -7.28 33.09
N LEU A 53 8.64 -7.17 31.83
CA LEU A 53 7.82 -7.42 30.64
C LEU A 53 7.31 -8.86 30.59
N THR A 54 6.00 -9.02 30.59
CA THR A 54 5.34 -10.32 30.57
C THR A 54 4.84 -10.74 29.19
N MET A 55 4.66 -12.05 28.98
CA MET A 55 4.04 -12.57 27.75
C MET A 55 2.57 -12.15 27.61
N TYR A 56 1.88 -11.86 28.72
CA TYR A 56 0.51 -11.36 28.68
C TYR A 56 0.44 -10.00 28.01
N GLU A 57 1.32 -9.07 28.43
CA GLU A 57 1.43 -7.74 27.84
C GLU A 57 1.80 -7.78 26.36
N VAL A 58 2.77 -8.62 25.99
CA VAL A 58 3.15 -8.83 24.58
C VAL A 58 1.95 -9.29 23.75
N ASN A 59 1.15 -10.22 24.27
CA ASN A 59 -0.03 -10.73 23.59
C ASN A 59 -1.14 -9.66 23.47
N GLU A 60 -1.38 -8.88 24.52
CA GLU A 60 -2.37 -7.79 24.49
C GLU A 60 -2.01 -6.72 23.43
N ALA A 61 -0.75 -6.27 23.43
CA ALA A 61 -0.27 -5.32 22.42
C ALA A 61 -0.36 -5.91 21.00
N ALA A 62 0.04 -7.18 20.82
CA ALA A 62 -0.05 -7.86 19.53
C ALA A 62 -1.50 -7.93 19.02
N ARG A 63 -2.47 -8.27 19.89
CA ARG A 63 -3.89 -8.32 19.52
C ARG A 63 -4.43 -6.99 19.01
N ILE A 64 -4.05 -5.89 19.64
CA ILE A 64 -4.49 -4.55 19.24
C ILE A 64 -3.91 -4.20 17.87
N ILE A 65 -2.61 -4.40 17.66
CA ILE A 65 -1.93 -4.08 16.40
C ILE A 65 -2.48 -4.94 15.25
N THR A 66 -2.71 -6.24 15.49
CA THR A 66 -3.24 -7.14 14.46
C THR A 66 -4.71 -6.87 14.13
N ALA A 67 -5.51 -6.40 15.08
CA ALA A 67 -6.91 -6.04 14.85
C ALA A 67 -7.07 -4.81 13.94
N SER A 68 -6.10 -3.89 13.95
CA SER A 68 -6.05 -2.70 13.08
C SER A 68 -5.37 -2.96 11.74
N ALA A 69 -4.88 -4.17 11.47
CA ALA A 69 -4.16 -4.54 10.26
C ALA A 69 -5.06 -5.24 9.21
N ASP A 70 -4.57 -5.35 7.97
CA ASP A 70 -5.21 -6.22 6.96
C ASP A 70 -5.16 -7.69 7.42
N PRO A 71 -6.26 -8.46 7.33
CA PRO A 71 -6.30 -9.87 7.76
C PRO A 71 -5.29 -10.77 7.04
N ASN A 72 -4.82 -10.37 5.86
CA ASN A 72 -3.83 -11.09 5.06
C ASN A 72 -2.43 -10.44 5.14
N ALA A 73 -2.21 -9.50 6.07
CA ALA A 73 -0.92 -8.88 6.27
C ALA A 73 0.10 -9.89 6.81
N LYS A 74 1.35 -9.78 6.35
CA LYS A 74 2.47 -10.49 6.98
C LYS A 74 2.91 -9.71 8.22
N ILE A 75 2.74 -10.33 9.38
CA ILE A 75 3.06 -9.70 10.68
C ILE A 75 4.33 -10.34 11.26
N ILE A 76 5.29 -9.50 11.65
CA ILE A 76 6.51 -9.89 12.36
C ILE A 76 6.52 -9.13 13.68
N PHE A 77 6.63 -9.84 14.79
CA PHE A 77 6.73 -9.23 16.10
C PHE A 77 8.08 -9.55 16.75
N GLY A 78 8.56 -8.63 17.59
CA GLY A 78 9.73 -8.80 18.44
C GLY A 78 9.46 -8.26 19.84
N ALA A 79 10.11 -8.86 20.83
CA ALA A 79 10.14 -8.36 22.20
C ALA A 79 11.60 -8.17 22.61
N VAL A 80 11.90 -7.03 23.21
CA VAL A 80 13.24 -6.66 23.70
C VAL A 80 13.10 -6.28 25.16
N ILE A 81 13.96 -6.87 26.00
CA ILE A 81 14.08 -6.50 27.40
C ILE A 81 15.23 -5.51 27.50
N ASP A 82 14.94 -4.34 28.05
CA ASP A 82 15.90 -3.29 28.32
C ASP A 82 15.94 -3.04 29.84
N GLU A 83 17.09 -3.31 30.48
CA GLU A 83 17.24 -3.18 31.94
C GLU A 83 17.17 -1.73 32.43
N ASP A 84 17.43 -0.75 31.54
CA ASP A 84 17.33 0.67 31.86
C ASP A 84 15.88 1.16 31.88
N MET A 85 14.96 0.40 31.26
CA MET A 85 13.52 0.65 31.31
C MET A 85 12.94 0.07 32.60
N LYS A 86 12.26 0.93 33.36
CA LYS A 86 11.53 0.53 34.58
C LYS A 86 10.11 0.11 34.20
N ASP A 87 9.11 0.80 34.76
CA ASP A 87 7.69 0.52 34.53
C ASP A 87 7.15 0.98 33.17
N GLU A 88 8.04 1.37 32.24
CA GLU A 88 7.70 1.90 30.92
C GLU A 88 7.71 0.80 29.86
N LEU A 89 6.74 0.85 28.96
CA LEU A 89 6.64 -0.03 27.81
C LEU A 89 6.53 0.81 26.54
N LYS A 90 7.41 0.54 25.59
CA LYS A 90 7.51 1.19 24.29
C LYS A 90 7.15 0.22 23.19
N VAL A 91 6.19 0.60 22.36
CA VAL A 91 5.80 -0.13 21.15
C VAL A 91 6.24 0.68 19.94
N THR A 92 6.98 0.04 19.05
CA THR A 92 7.36 0.61 17.75
C THR A 92 6.74 -0.23 16.65
N VAL A 93 5.98 0.38 15.76
CA VAL A 93 5.30 -0.27 14.63
C VAL A 93 5.85 0.30 13.34
N ILE A 94 6.15 -0.56 12.38
CA ILE A 94 6.59 -0.24 11.03
C ILE A 94 5.65 -0.95 10.07
N ALA A 95 4.80 -0.18 9.39
CA ALA A 95 3.86 -0.67 8.40
C ALA A 95 4.42 -0.42 7.00
N THR A 96 4.27 -1.39 6.10
CA THR A 96 4.81 -1.37 4.74
C THR A 96 3.83 -2.01 3.76
N GLY A 97 4.01 -1.76 2.46
CA GLY A 97 3.17 -2.38 1.44
C GLY A 97 1.78 -1.77 1.37
N PHE A 98 1.67 -0.48 1.68
CA PHE A 98 0.46 0.29 1.39
C PHE A 98 0.22 0.28 -0.12
N ALA A 99 -1.01 -0.05 -0.52
CA ALA A 99 -1.42 0.15 -1.90
C ALA A 99 -1.24 1.64 -2.21
N GLN A 100 -0.56 1.97 -3.33
CA GLN A 100 -0.55 3.33 -3.82
C GLN A 100 -1.99 3.68 -4.22
N THR A 101 -2.78 4.19 -3.27
CA THR A 101 -3.94 5.00 -3.63
C THR A 101 -3.37 6.13 -4.44
N ALA A 102 -3.58 6.06 -5.75
CA ALA A 102 -3.19 7.10 -6.68
C ALA A 102 -3.78 8.41 -6.15
N LEU A 103 -2.94 9.23 -5.53
CA LEU A 103 -3.27 10.62 -5.25
C LEU A 103 -3.86 11.18 -6.55
N PRO A 104 -5.07 11.76 -6.55
CA PRO A 104 -5.68 12.26 -7.77
C PRO A 104 -4.68 13.22 -8.40
N LYS A 105 -4.16 12.81 -9.56
CA LYS A 105 -3.15 13.55 -10.31
C LYS A 105 -3.73 14.95 -10.49
N LYS A 106 -3.19 15.93 -9.75
CA LYS A 106 -3.67 17.32 -9.73
C LYS A 106 -3.81 17.73 -11.20
N VAL A 107 -5.06 17.93 -11.63
CA VAL A 107 -5.38 18.31 -13.00
C VAL A 107 -4.56 19.57 -13.27
N GLN A 108 -3.60 19.47 -14.17
CA GLN A 108 -2.87 20.63 -14.67
C GLN A 108 -3.91 21.52 -15.33
N THR A 109 -4.34 22.57 -14.63
CA THR A 109 -5.08 23.67 -15.22
C THR A 109 -4.19 24.23 -16.32
N THR A 110 -4.60 24.02 -17.57
CA THR A 110 -4.06 24.74 -18.71
C THR A 110 -4.16 26.24 -18.41
N PRO A 111 -3.15 27.05 -18.74
CA PRO A 111 -3.23 28.48 -18.54
C PRO A 111 -4.39 29.00 -19.39
N ALA A 112 -5.43 29.51 -18.73
CA ALA A 112 -6.49 30.24 -19.39
C ALA A 112 -5.84 31.42 -20.14
N SER A 113 -5.92 31.39 -21.47
CA SER A 113 -5.54 32.52 -22.31
C SER A 113 -6.37 33.72 -21.89
N TYR A 114 -5.72 34.71 -21.29
CA TYR A 114 -6.36 35.95 -20.88
C TYR A 114 -6.78 36.72 -22.14
N ALA A 115 -8.04 36.59 -22.53
CA ALA A 115 -8.65 37.47 -23.52
C ALA A 115 -9.02 38.79 -22.83
N PRO A 116 -8.44 39.94 -23.23
CA PRO A 116 -8.84 41.21 -22.65
C PRO A 116 -10.31 41.51 -22.99
N PRO A 117 -11.05 42.11 -22.07
CA PRO A 117 -12.47 42.41 -22.27
C PRO A 117 -12.68 43.49 -23.33
N SER A 118 -13.75 43.34 -24.11
CA SER A 118 -14.05 44.07 -25.35
C SER A 118 -14.32 45.58 -25.19
N PHE A 119 -14.21 46.14 -23.99
CA PHE A 119 -14.53 47.54 -23.69
C PHE A 119 -13.39 48.52 -23.97
N LEU A 120 -12.16 48.05 -24.23
CA LEU A 120 -11.04 48.90 -24.66
C LEU A 120 -11.04 49.18 -26.17
N ARG A 121 -12.03 48.69 -26.92
CA ARG A 121 -12.15 48.97 -28.35
C ARG A 121 -12.86 50.30 -28.57
N GLN A 122 -12.11 51.39 -28.44
CA GLN A 122 -12.53 52.73 -28.82
C GLN A 122 -12.98 52.74 -30.30
N GLU A 123 -14.19 53.24 -30.53
CA GLU A 123 -14.83 53.36 -31.84
C GLU A 123 -13.93 54.08 -32.84
N ARG A 124 -13.52 53.37 -33.88
CA ARG A 124 -13.11 54.00 -35.14
C ARG A 124 -14.32 53.98 -36.08
N VAL A 125 -14.67 55.19 -36.49
CA VAL A 125 -15.72 55.62 -37.41
C VAL A 125 -15.80 54.73 -38.66
N PRO A 126 -17.01 54.41 -39.16
CA PRO A 126 -17.17 53.60 -40.38
C PRO A 126 -16.93 54.44 -41.63
N THR A 127 -16.18 53.90 -42.60
CA THR A 127 -16.20 54.36 -44.00
C THR A 127 -16.75 53.26 -44.92
N PRO A 128 -17.61 53.58 -45.91
CA PRO A 128 -18.39 52.61 -46.70
C PRO A 128 -17.57 51.84 -47.77
N PRO A 129 -18.19 50.86 -48.47
CA PRO A 129 -17.52 49.68 -49.02
C PRO A 129 -16.99 49.86 -50.45
N GLU A 130 -15.92 49.13 -50.78
CA GLU A 130 -15.49 48.85 -52.15
C GLU A 130 -15.57 47.34 -52.43
N VAL A 131 -15.92 47.01 -53.66
CA VAL A 131 -16.66 45.81 -54.07
C VAL A 131 -15.79 44.89 -54.95
N LYS A 132 -15.97 43.57 -54.76
CA LYS A 132 -15.70 42.41 -55.65
C LYS A 132 -14.25 42.01 -55.96
N SER A 133 -13.96 40.73 -55.69
CA SER A 133 -13.88 39.74 -56.78
C SER A 133 -13.91 38.30 -56.26
N GLU A 134 -14.73 37.50 -56.92
CA GLU A 134 -14.98 36.07 -56.76
C GLU A 134 -13.72 35.22 -57.02
N ARG A 135 -13.59 34.05 -56.37
CA ARG A 135 -13.41 32.76 -57.08
C ARG A 135 -13.37 31.54 -56.14
N ASN A 136 -14.38 30.69 -56.36
CA ASN A 136 -14.47 29.23 -56.32
C ASN A 136 -14.28 28.43 -55.02
N GLU A 137 -15.41 27.82 -54.68
CA GLU A 137 -15.60 26.50 -54.12
C GLU A 137 -14.75 25.45 -54.86
N ASP A 138 -14.19 24.50 -54.11
CA ASP A 138 -14.21 23.13 -54.58
C ASP A 138 -14.49 22.17 -53.43
N SER A 139 -15.34 21.22 -53.78
CA SER A 139 -16.02 20.27 -52.95
C SER A 139 -15.45 18.88 -53.19
N SER A 140 -15.50 18.03 -52.17
CA SER A 140 -15.66 16.56 -52.23
C SER A 140 -15.06 15.98 -50.93
N GLY A 141 -15.87 15.26 -50.14
CA GLY A 141 -15.88 13.79 -50.14
C GLY A 141 -14.67 13.28 -49.35
N PHE A 142 -14.79 12.58 -48.22
CA PHE A 142 -15.00 11.13 -48.21
C PHE A 142 -15.39 10.62 -46.81
N GLN A 143 -16.56 10.00 -46.76
CA GLN A 143 -16.93 8.72 -46.11
C GLN A 143 -16.20 8.21 -44.86
N GLU A 144 -16.93 8.35 -43.77
CA GLU A 144 -17.19 7.40 -42.68
C GLU A 144 -16.90 5.91 -42.98
N ARG A 145 -16.04 5.28 -42.15
CA ARG A 145 -15.91 3.82 -42.04
C ARG A 145 -16.02 3.36 -40.58
N SER A 146 -17.26 3.02 -40.24
CA SER A 146 -17.71 1.77 -39.60
C SER A 146 -16.70 0.90 -38.83
N LEU A 147 -16.87 0.90 -37.50
CA LEU A 147 -17.02 -0.25 -36.60
C LEU A 147 -16.19 -1.52 -36.90
N ARG A 148 -15.21 -1.80 -36.03
CA ARG A 148 -14.71 -3.15 -35.79
C ARG A 148 -14.77 -3.49 -34.30
N GLN A 149 -15.65 -4.42 -33.95
CA GLN A 149 -15.75 -5.06 -32.64
C GLN A 149 -14.66 -6.16 -32.50
N PRO A 150 -14.16 -6.45 -31.29
CA PRO A 150 -13.30 -7.61 -31.03
C PRO A 150 -14.13 -8.90 -30.82
N PRO A 151 -13.68 -10.08 -31.29
CA PRO A 151 -14.39 -11.34 -31.10
C PRO A 151 -14.22 -11.94 -29.69
N LYS A 152 -15.28 -12.67 -29.26
CA LYS A 152 -15.45 -13.34 -27.95
C LYS A 152 -14.90 -14.78 -27.91
N THR A 153 -14.28 -15.10 -26.78
CA THR A 153 -14.12 -16.36 -26.00
C THR A 153 -14.50 -17.76 -26.53
N LYS A 154 -13.71 -18.77 -26.11
CA LYS A 154 -14.19 -20.07 -25.57
C LYS A 154 -13.34 -20.54 -24.37
N PRO A 155 -13.92 -21.20 -23.34
CA PRO A 155 -13.19 -21.63 -22.13
C PRO A 155 -12.97 -23.16 -22.00
N VAL A 156 -12.31 -23.55 -20.88
CA VAL A 156 -12.23 -24.86 -20.17
C VAL A 156 -11.22 -25.91 -20.73
N GLN A 157 -10.37 -26.66 -19.97
CA GLN A 157 -10.41 -27.19 -18.59
C GLN A 157 -9.01 -27.39 -17.93
N PRO A 158 -8.90 -27.40 -16.59
CA PRO A 158 -7.73 -27.86 -15.86
C PRO A 158 -7.71 -29.39 -15.74
N ARG A 159 -6.59 -30.03 -16.08
CA ARG A 159 -6.35 -31.43 -15.77
C ARG A 159 -5.85 -31.54 -14.33
N VAL A 160 -6.70 -32.04 -13.44
CA VAL A 160 -6.31 -32.59 -12.14
C VAL A 160 -5.75 -34.00 -12.37
N SER A 161 -4.45 -34.18 -12.17
CA SER A 161 -3.86 -35.51 -11.99
C SER A 161 -3.79 -35.79 -10.51
N ALA A 162 -4.59 -36.77 -10.09
CA ALA A 162 -4.49 -37.42 -8.80
C ALA A 162 -3.16 -38.16 -8.71
N ASP A 163 -2.38 -37.86 -7.67
CA ASP A 163 -1.34 -38.76 -7.19
C ASP A 163 -1.54 -38.92 -5.67
N LEU A 164 -2.22 -40.00 -5.31
CA LEU A 164 -2.29 -40.54 -3.96
C LEU A 164 -1.71 -41.95 -4.06
N GLY A 165 -0.38 -41.99 -4.09
CA GLY A 165 0.43 -43.19 -3.94
C GLY A 165 0.77 -43.43 -2.47
N THR A 166 0.29 -44.54 -1.95
CA THR A 166 0.49 -45.13 -0.63
C THR A 166 1.97 -45.51 -0.36
N GLN A 167 2.48 -45.21 0.84
CA GLN A 167 3.54 -45.94 1.59
C GLN A 167 3.68 -45.22 2.95
N ALA A 168 3.05 -45.68 4.03
CA ALA A 168 3.52 -46.74 4.93
C ALA A 168 4.96 -46.50 5.40
N ASP A 169 5.05 -46.01 6.64
CA ASP A 169 6.09 -46.26 7.65
C ASP A 169 7.54 -46.39 7.16
N ASP A 170 8.37 -45.38 7.46
CA ASP A 170 9.61 -45.60 8.21
C ASP A 170 10.38 -44.29 8.45
N ASP A 171 10.88 -44.19 9.69
CA ASP A 171 12.04 -43.42 10.13
C ASP A 171 11.97 -41.90 10.19
N TYR A 172 11.83 -41.42 11.43
CA TYR A 172 12.26 -40.10 11.91
C TYR A 172 13.53 -39.62 11.19
N GLU A 173 13.35 -38.74 10.22
CA GLU A 173 14.40 -38.16 9.43
C GLU A 173 15.29 -37.29 10.33
N ILE A 174 16.42 -37.86 10.78
CA ILE A 174 17.45 -37.11 11.48
C ILE A 174 17.97 -36.04 10.52
N PRO A 175 17.79 -34.74 10.82
CA PRO A 175 18.16 -33.70 9.87
C PRO A 175 19.66 -33.75 9.56
N ALA A 176 20.02 -33.42 8.31
CA ALA A 176 21.37 -33.57 7.77
C ALA A 176 22.51 -33.00 8.64
N PHE A 177 22.21 -32.02 9.50
CA PHE A 177 23.17 -31.44 10.43
C PHE A 177 23.69 -32.44 11.50
N ILE A 178 22.86 -33.38 11.97
CA ILE A 178 23.25 -34.35 13.01
C ILE A 178 24.10 -35.48 12.40
N ARG A 179 23.80 -35.92 11.18
CA ARG A 179 24.54 -36.99 10.47
C ARG A 179 26.02 -36.67 10.33
N ARG A 180 26.38 -35.40 10.15
CA ARG A 180 27.77 -34.96 9.97
C ARG A 180 28.59 -34.96 11.26
N LYS A 181 27.95 -34.98 12.42
CA LYS A 181 28.61 -34.92 13.74
C LYS A 181 28.97 -36.32 14.30
N LEU A 182 28.25 -37.36 13.89
CA LEU A 182 28.48 -38.74 14.34
C LEU A 182 29.49 -39.51 13.47
N GLY A 183 29.76 -39.07 12.23
CA GLY A 183 30.63 -39.76 11.28
C GLY A 183 32.13 -39.42 11.35
N LYS A 184 32.63 -38.84 12.45
CA LYS A 184 34.07 -38.64 12.65
C LYS A 184 34.54 -39.33 13.93
N LYS A 185 34.90 -40.60 13.78
CA LYS A 185 35.92 -41.29 14.57
C LYS A 185 36.70 -42.20 13.65
#